data_AF-A0ABD0L3T9-F1
#
_entry.id   AF-A0ABD0L3T9-F1
#
_cell.length_a   1.000
_cell.length_b   1.000
_cell.length_c   1.000
_cell.angle_alpha   90.00
_cell.angle_beta   90.00
_cell.angle_gamma   90.00
#
_symmetry.space_group_name_H-M   'P 1'
#
loop_
_entity.id
_entity.type
_entity.pdbx_description
1 polymer ?
#
loop_
_entity_poly.entity_id
_entity_poly.type
_entity_poly.pdbx_seq_one_letter_code
_entity_poly.pdbx_strand_id
1 'polypeptide(L)'
;MMEAQEMFRVSNKVSRPEKALILGFMAGSRDNPCPQQGNVLNIKLSENEEVVQADGVEKKVLVDTYFQMNYGTGEWKRFKKFRDIPAS
;
A
#
# COMPACT_ATOMS: atom_id res chain seq x y z
N MET A 1 4.27 11.98 -11.32
CA MET A 1 5.50 11.17 -11.49
C MET A 1 6.38 11.19 -10.25
N MET A 2 6.70 12.36 -9.68
CA MET A 2 7.54 12.48 -8.47
C MET A 2 6.97 11.72 -7.26
N GLU A 3 5.65 11.77 -7.05
CA GLU A 3 4.99 11.05 -5.93
C GLU A 3 5.17 9.52 -5.99
N ALA A 4 5.13 8.90 -7.16
CA ALA A 4 5.36 7.47 -7.31
C ALA A 4 6.83 7.08 -7.03
N GLN A 5 7.77 7.94 -7.43
CA GLN A 5 9.20 7.71 -7.17
C GLN A 5 9.51 7.78 -5.67
N GLU A 6 8.97 8.77 -4.96
CA GLU A 6 9.10 8.87 -3.51
C GLU A 6 8.45 7.68 -2.80
N MET A 7 7.26 7.28 -3.25
CA MET A 7 6.56 6.11 -2.73
C MET A 7 7.40 4.84 -2.87
N PHE A 8 8.02 4.61 -4.03
CA PHE A 8 8.83 3.42 -4.25
C PHE A 8 10.16 3.43 -3.49
N ARG A 9 10.69 4.62 -3.16
CA ARG A 9 11.92 4.76 -2.37
C ARG A 9 11.77 4.23 -0.95
N VAL A 10 10.59 4.40 -0.35
CA VAL A 10 10.28 3.95 1.02
C VAL A 10 9.55 2.60 1.08
N SER A 11 9.23 2.03 -0.09
CA SER A 11 8.53 0.75 -0.20
C SER A 11 9.50 -0.44 -0.11
N ASN A 12 9.15 -1.47 0.64
CA ASN A 12 9.96 -2.69 0.79
C ASN A 12 9.21 -3.99 0.39
N LYS A 13 7.94 -3.89 -0.03
CA LYS A 13 7.12 -5.04 -0.47
C LYS A 13 6.59 -4.95 -1.91
N VAL A 14 6.92 -3.89 -2.66
CA VAL A 14 6.40 -3.71 -4.04
C VAL A 14 7.32 -4.33 -5.08
N SER A 15 6.79 -5.27 -5.85
CA SER A 15 7.44 -5.91 -6.99
C SER A 15 7.47 -5.02 -8.24
N ARG A 16 8.30 -5.38 -9.23
CA ARG A 16 8.37 -4.63 -10.51
C ARG A 16 7.03 -4.60 -11.27
N PRO A 17 6.26 -5.70 -11.40
CA PRO A 17 4.93 -5.65 -12.01
C PRO A 17 3.98 -4.72 -11.26
N GLU A 18 3.98 -4.75 -9.93
CA GLU A 18 3.12 -3.87 -9.11
C GLU A 18 3.49 -2.39 -9.27
N LYS A 19 4.78 -2.07 -9.39
CA LYS A 19 5.22 -0.69 -9.71
C LYS A 19 4.69 -0.24 -11.06
N ALA A 20 4.73 -1.10 -12.08
CA ALA A 20 4.20 -0.79 -13.40
C ALA A 20 2.67 -0.56 -13.36
N LEU A 21 1.94 -1.35 -12.56
CA LEU A 21 0.51 -1.16 -12.34
C LEU A 21 0.20 0.20 -11.68
N ILE A 22 0.91 0.55 -10.61
CA ILE A 22 0.74 1.84 -9.93
C ILE A 22 1.03 2.99 -10.89
N LEU A 23 2.13 2.93 -11.64
CA LEU A 23 2.49 3.97 -12.62
C LEU A 23 1.45 4.09 -13.73
N GLY A 24 0.98 2.97 -14.28
CA GLY A 24 -0.07 2.95 -15.30
C GLY A 24 -1.36 3.59 -14.78
N PHE A 25 -1.81 3.21 -13.58
CA PHE A 25 -3.00 3.78 -12.95
C PHE A 25 -2.86 5.29 -12.72
N MET A 26 -1.73 5.74 -12.15
CA MET A 26 -1.46 7.16 -11.92
C MET A 26 -1.32 7.96 -13.22
N ALA A 27 -0.94 7.32 -14.33
CA ALA A 27 -0.91 7.91 -15.66
C ALA A 27 -2.29 7.94 -16.35
N GLY A 28 -3.34 7.43 -15.70
CA GLY A 28 -4.70 7.43 -16.20
C GLY A 28 -5.16 6.12 -16.84
N SER A 29 -4.35 5.06 -16.83
CA SER A 29 -4.79 3.73 -17.28
C SER A 29 -5.87 3.19 -16.35
N ARG A 30 -7.00 2.78 -16.94
CA ARG A 30 -8.16 2.22 -16.23
C ARG A 30 -8.46 0.78 -16.63
N ASP A 31 -7.57 0.15 -17.39
CA ASP A 31 -7.66 -1.27 -17.70
C ASP A 31 -7.34 -2.09 -16.45
N ASN A 32 -8.38 -2.61 -15.81
CA ASN A 32 -8.24 -3.44 -14.62
C ASN A 32 -7.65 -4.81 -15.03
N PRO A 33 -6.42 -5.17 -14.60
CA PRO A 33 -5.82 -6.45 -14.96
C PRO A 33 -6.49 -7.65 -14.27
N CYS A 34 -7.30 -7.40 -13.23
CA CYS A 34 -7.95 -8.43 -12.42
C CYS A 34 -9.43 -8.10 -12.24
N PRO A 35 -10.25 -8.05 -13.30
CA PRO A 35 -11.67 -7.67 -13.21
C PRO A 35 -12.46 -8.62 -12.30
N GLN A 36 -12.02 -9.87 -12.19
CA GLN A 36 -12.63 -10.88 -11.32
C GLN A 36 -12.49 -10.56 -9.82
N GLN A 37 -11.50 -9.75 -9.43
CA GLN A 37 -11.27 -9.33 -8.04
C GLN A 37 -12.04 -8.04 -7.69
N GLY A 38 -12.81 -7.49 -8.63
CA GLY A 38 -13.54 -6.25 -8.48
C GLY A 38 -12.75 -5.02 -8.90
N ASN A 39 -13.38 -3.85 -8.76
CA ASN A 39 -12.84 -2.57 -9.25
C ASN A 39 -11.77 -1.96 -8.34
N VAL A 40 -11.57 -2.49 -7.13
CA VAL A 40 -10.64 -1.93 -6.15
C VAL A 40 -9.50 -2.91 -5.91
N LEU A 41 -8.28 -2.50 -6.24
CA LEU A 41 -7.06 -3.27 -5.96
C LEU A 41 -6.24 -2.61 -4.86
N ASN A 42 -5.64 -3.44 -4.00
CA ASN A 42 -4.73 -3.02 -2.95
C ASN A 42 -3.35 -3.64 -3.18
N ILE A 43 -2.31 -2.82 -3.25
CA ILE A 43 -0.92 -3.26 -3.34
C ILE A 43 -0.22 -2.90 -2.04
N LYS A 44 0.45 -3.86 -1.40
CA LYS A 44 1.24 -3.60 -0.19
C LYS A 44 2.53 -2.89 -0.58
N LEU A 45 2.71 -1.66 -0.08
CA LEU A 45 3.89 -0.85 -0.31
C LEU A 45 5.04 -1.24 0.63
N SER A 46 4.75 -1.29 1.91
CA SER A 46 5.75 -1.61 2.92
C SER A 46 5.15 -2.35 4.10
N GLU A 47 6.02 -3.02 4.84
CA GLU A 47 5.75 -3.63 6.14
C GLU A 47 6.95 -3.27 7.03
N ASN A 48 6.69 -2.56 8.12
CA ASN A 48 7.72 -2.12 9.06
C ASN A 48 7.24 -2.32 10.50
N GLU A 49 8.15 -2.54 11.44
CA GLU A 49 7.84 -2.46 12.87
C GLU A 49 7.87 -0.99 13.32
N GLU A 50 6.81 -0.53 13.98
CA GLU A 50 6.76 0.77 14.65
C GLU A 50 6.49 0.55 16.15
N VAL A 51 7.08 1.38 17.01
CA VAL A 51 6.76 1.42 18.44
C VAL A 51 5.66 2.46 18.63
N VAL A 52 4.50 2.03 19.09
CA VAL A 52 3.38 2.92 19.42
C VAL A 52 3.22 2.98 20.93
N GLN A 53 2.98 4.18 21.45
CA GLN A 53 2.66 4.37 22.85
C GLN A 53 1.15 4.26 23.01
N ALA A 54 0.69 3.19 23.67
CA ALA A 54 -0.72 2.97 24.00
C ALA A 54 -0.84 2.79 25.51
N ASP A 55 -1.69 3.60 26.16
CA ASP A 55 -1.94 3.52 27.60
C ASP A 55 -0.68 3.63 28.48
N GLY A 56 0.30 4.43 28.05
CA GLY A 56 1.58 4.60 28.76
C GLY A 56 2.58 3.47 28.58
N VAL A 57 2.23 2.43 27.81
CA VAL A 57 3.10 1.30 27.49
C VAL A 57 3.56 1.40 26.04
N GLU A 58 4.86 1.22 25.81
CA GLU A 58 5.42 1.06 24.48
C GLU A 58 5.10 -0.33 23.94
N LYS A 59 4.31 -0.41 22.87
CA LYS A 59 4.00 -1.66 22.17
C LYS A 59 4.61 -1.62 20.78
N LYS A 60 5.35 -2.67 20.41
CA LYS A 60 5.78 -2.87 19.02
C LYS A 60 4.62 -3.42 18.20
N VAL A 61 4.34 -2.78 17.06
CA VAL A 61 3.30 -3.18 16.11
C VAL A 61 3.87 -3.26 14.70
N LEU A 62 3.31 -4.13 13.86
CA LEU A 62 3.57 -4.16 12.43
C LEU A 62 2.67 -3.15 11.72
N VAL A 63 3.27 -2.29 10.92
CA VAL A 63 2.60 -1.27 10.12
C VAL A 63 2.74 -1.62 8.65
N ASP A 64 1.64 -2.04 8.05
CA ASP A 64 1.52 -2.26 6.61
C ASP A 64 1.03 -0.99 5.93
N THR A 65 1.76 -0.50 4.94
CA THR A 65 1.28 0.60 4.08
C THR A 65 0.75 0.00 2.78
N TYR A 66 -0.43 0.45 2.34
CA TYR A 66 -1.07 -0.01 1.11
C TYR A 66 -1.33 1.16 0.14
N PHE A 67 -1.24 0.87 -1.15
CA PHE A 67 -1.77 1.69 -2.23
C PHE A 67 -3.07 1.07 -2.71
N GLN A 68 -4.18 1.79 -2.53
CA GLN A 68 -5.48 1.42 -3.06
C GLN A 68 -5.74 2.19 -4.35
N MET A 69 -6.14 1.47 -5.39
CA MET A 69 -6.58 2.07 -6.65
C MET A 69 -7.96 1.55 -6.99
N ASN A 70 -8.87 2.46 -7.35
CA ASN A 70 -10.22 2.15 -7.78
C ASN A 70 -10.32 2.37 -9.29
N TYR A 71 -10.37 1.30 -10.07
CA TYR A 71 -10.52 1.34 -11.52
C TYR A 71 -11.89 1.87 -11.97
N GLY A 72 -12.91 1.78 -11.11
CA GLY A 72 -14.25 2.31 -11.40
C GLY A 72 -14.34 3.83 -11.28
N THR A 73 -13.70 4.43 -10.26
CA THR A 73 -13.72 5.89 -10.06
C THR A 73 -12.48 6.60 -10.60
N GLY A 74 -11.35 5.89 -10.68
CA GLY A 74 -10.05 6.47 -10.96
C GLY A 74 -9.31 7.04 -9.77
N GLU A 75 -9.91 6.96 -8.59
CA GLU A 75 -9.31 7.47 -7.39
C GLU A 75 -8.32 6.47 -6.82
N TRP A 76 -7.30 6.98 -6.18
CA TRP A 76 -6.38 6.18 -5.40
C TRP A 76 -6.14 6.84 -4.05
N LYS A 77 -5.74 6.02 -3.07
CA LYS A 77 -5.33 6.50 -1.76
C LYS A 77 -4.26 5.61 -1.16
N ARG A 78 -3.51 6.16 -0.21
CA ARG A 78 -2.60 5.42 0.67
C ARG A 78 -3.22 5.26 2.04
N PHE A 79 -3.09 4.09 2.64
CA PHE A 79 -3.52 3.87 4.02
C PHE A 79 -2.58 2.91 4.75
N LYS A 80 -2.50 3.08 6.07
CA LYS A 80 -1.75 2.20 6.97
C LYS A 80 -2.70 1.22 7.66
N LYS A 81 -2.26 -0.01 7.89
CA LYS A 81 -2.89 -0.99 8.77
C LYS A 81 -1.91 -1.38 9.85
N PHE A 82 -2.34 -1.25 11.09
CA PHE A 82 -1.60 -1.66 12.28
C PHE A 82 -2.00 -3.08 12.64
N ARG A 83 -1.01 -3.95 12.82
CA ARG A 83 -1.18 -5.34 13.25
C ARG A 83 -0.32 -5.58 14.47
N ASP A 84 -0.81 -6.41 15.38
CA ASP A 84 0.01 -6.89 16.49
C ASP A 84 1.12 -7.79 15.97
N ILE A 85 2.30 -7.70 16.61
CA ILE A 85 3.38 -8.65 16.36
C ILE A 85 2.95 -9.98 17.01
N PRO A 86 2.93 -11.10 16.25
CA PRO A 86 2.61 -12.40 16.84
C PRO A 86 3.59 -12.70 17.96
N ALA A 87 3.09 -13.10 19.14
CA ALA A 87 3.96 -13.64 20.18
C ALA A 87 4.63 -14.91 19.62
N SER A 88 5.96 -14.94 19.64
CA SER A 88 6.76 -16.11 19.25
C SER A 88 6.83 -17.14 20.37
#